data_AF-A0A2E1A5H6-F1
#
_entry.id   AF-A0A2E1A5H6-F1
#
_cell.length_a   1.000
_cell.length_b   1.000
_cell.length_c   1.000
_cell.angle_alpha   90.00
_cell.angle_beta   90.00
_cell.angle_gamma   90.00
#
_symmetry.space_group_name_H-M   'P 1'
#
loop_
_entity.id
_entity.type
_entity.pdbx_description
1 polymer ?
#
loop_
_entity_poly.entity_id
_entity_poly.type
_entity_poly.pdbx_seq_one_letter_code
_entity_poly.pdbx_strand_id
1 'polypeptide(L)' 'MSTQALDRSQGFAGVTTRTVAALLMAVAGVVLLYAVGFAAGSGDVLHNAAHDTRHAAVFPCH' A
#
# COMPACT_ATOMS: atom_id res chain seq x y z
N MET A 1 -8.63 -23.11 -39.19
CA MET A 1 -9.47 -22.19 -38.39
C MET A 1 -9.53 -22.75 -36.97
N SER A 2 -8.98 -22.00 -36.02
CA SER A 2 -9.30 -22.05 -34.57
C SER A 2 -8.79 -23.23 -33.71
N THR A 3 -7.50 -23.23 -33.36
CA THR A 3 -6.98 -23.86 -32.13
C THR A 3 -6.36 -22.87 -31.14
N GLN A 4 -6.49 -21.56 -31.37
CA GLN A 4 -5.96 -20.47 -30.53
C GLN A 4 -6.71 -20.26 -29.19
N ALA A 5 -7.65 -21.14 -28.82
CA ALA A 5 -8.53 -20.94 -27.66
C ALA A 5 -8.04 -21.63 -26.37
N LEU A 6 -7.04 -22.51 -26.42
CA LEU A 6 -6.43 -23.13 -25.22
C LEU A 6 -5.16 -22.43 -24.71
N ASP A 7 -4.63 -21.46 -25.45
CA ASP A 7 -3.59 -20.53 -24.95
C ASP A 7 -4.19 -19.37 -24.13
N ARG A 8 -5.32 -19.63 -23.48
CA ARG A 8 -5.79 -18.91 -22.29
C ARG A 8 -5.80 -19.82 -21.08
N SER A 9 -4.93 -20.83 -21.08
CA SER A 9 -4.40 -21.37 -19.84
C SER A 9 -3.72 -20.21 -19.14
N GLN A 10 -4.51 -19.49 -18.33
CA GLN A 10 -4.07 -18.47 -17.41
C GLN A 10 -3.08 -19.19 -16.51
N GLY A 11 -1.81 -19.18 -16.93
CA GLY A 11 -0.73 -19.70 -16.15
C GLY A 11 -0.89 -19.07 -14.79
N PHE A 12 -0.80 -19.89 -13.76
CA PHE A 12 -0.50 -19.38 -12.43
C PHE A 12 0.69 -18.45 -12.64
N ALA A 13 0.44 -17.13 -12.66
CA ALA A 13 1.45 -16.16 -13.02
C ALA A 13 2.54 -16.38 -11.96
N GLY A 14 3.66 -16.97 -12.37
CA GLY A 14 4.71 -17.35 -11.44
C GLY A 14 5.02 -16.15 -10.58
N VAL A 15 5.19 -16.35 -9.27
CA VAL A 15 5.51 -15.28 -8.34
C VAL A 15 6.81 -14.62 -8.82
N THR A 16 6.67 -13.51 -9.53
CA THR A 16 7.78 -12.71 -10.04
C THR A 16 8.35 -11.86 -8.91
N THR A 17 9.61 -11.45 -9.03
CA THR A 17 10.22 -10.47 -8.12
C THR A 17 9.37 -9.19 -8.01
N ARG A 18 8.71 -8.77 -9.10
CA ARG A 18 7.78 -7.63 -9.10
C ARG A 18 6.56 -7.88 -8.22
N THR A 19 5.94 -9.06 -8.32
CA THR A 19 4.78 -9.41 -7.48
C THR A 19 5.16 -9.51 -6.00
N VAL A 20 6.34 -10.06 -5.69
CA VAL A 20 6.85 -10.08 -4.31
C VAL A 20 7.08 -8.66 -3.80
N ALA A 21 7.75 -7.80 -4.57
CA ALA A 21 7.98 -6.41 -4.20
C ALA A 21 6.67 -5.64 -3.98
N ALA A 22 5.67 -5.84 -4.85
CA ALA A 22 4.36 -5.23 -4.71
C ALA A 22 3.65 -5.66 -3.41
N LEU A 23 3.70 -6.96 -3.08
CA LEU A 23 3.13 -7.47 -1.83
C LEU A 23 3.86 -6.93 -0.60
N LEU A 24 5.19 -6.87 -0.63
CA LEU A 24 5.98 -6.26 0.46
C LEU A 24 5.62 -4.80 0.67
N MET A 25 5.48 -4.03 -0.41
CA MET A 25 5.08 -2.62 -0.33
C MET A 25 3.64 -2.46 0.17
N ALA A 26 2.73 -3.34 -0.24
CA ALA A 26 1.35 -3.34 0.26
C ALA A 26 1.31 -3.62 1.78
N VAL A 27 2.05 -4.64 2.24
CA VAL A 27 2.16 -4.96 3.67
C VAL A 27 2.81 -3.81 4.43
N ALA A 28 3.90 -3.23 3.92
CA ALA A 28 4.54 -2.07 4.53
C ALA A 28 3.57 -0.89 4.66
N GLY A 29 2.77 -0.60 3.61
CA GLY A 29 1.75 0.42 3.65
C GLY A 29 0.70 0.18 4.74
N VAL A 30 0.18 -1.04 4.86
CA VAL A 30 -0.78 -1.41 5.91
C VAL A 30 -0.16 -1.25 7.30
N VAL A 31 1.09 -1.68 7.48
CA VAL A 31 1.82 -1.54 8.76
C VAL A 31 1.98 -0.07 9.12
N LEU A 32 2.36 0.79 8.17
CA LEU A 32 2.50 2.23 8.41
C LEU A 32 1.17 2.86 8.83
N LEU A 33 0.07 2.54 8.13
CA LEU A 33 -1.25 3.04 8.47
C LEU A 33 -1.68 2.61 9.88
N TYR A 34 -1.45 1.35 10.24
CA TYR A 34 -1.79 0.84 11.56
C TYR A 34 -0.91 1.46 12.66
N ALA A 35 0.41 1.50 12.45
CA ALA A 35 1.36 2.03 13.42
C ALA A 35 1.09 3.49 13.77
N VAL A 36 0.76 4.31 12.78
CA VAL A 36 0.46 5.73 12.96
C VAL A 36 -0.97 5.95 13.46
N GLY A 37 -1.94 5.22 12.91
CA GLY A 37 -3.36 5.37 13.27
C GLY A 37 -3.65 4.98 14.72
N PHE A 38 -2.94 3.99 15.25
CA PHE A 38 -3.12 3.46 16.61
C PHE A 38 -1.92 3.72 17.53
N ALA A 39 -1.13 4.76 17.24
CA ALA A 39 0.03 5.13 18.05
C ALA A 39 -0.37 5.64 19.45
N ALA A 40 -0.65 4.73 20.38
CA ALA A 40 -0.92 5.05 21.78
C ALA A 40 0.40 5.25 22.54
N GLY A 41 0.91 6.49 22.53
CA GLY A 41 2.13 6.89 23.23
C GLY A 41 1.89 8.10 24.13
N SER A 42 2.91 8.52 24.89
CA SER A 42 2.84 9.71 25.76
C SER A 42 2.60 11.00 24.94
N GLY A 43 1.32 11.30 24.66
CA GLY A 43 0.88 12.51 23.95
C GLY A 43 0.44 12.34 22.48
N ASP A 44 0.18 11.11 22.02
CA ASP A 44 -0.35 10.82 20.65
C ASP A 44 0.46 11.45 19.50
N VAL A 45 1.75 11.72 19.72
CA VAL A 45 2.62 12.52 18.84
C VAL A 45 2.62 12.01 17.40
N LEU A 46 2.73 10.70 17.20
CA LEU A 46 2.78 10.10 15.87
C LEU A 46 1.43 10.20 15.13
N HIS A 47 0.32 9.98 15.85
CA HIS A 47 -1.03 10.12 15.30
C HIS A 47 -1.31 11.60 14.93
N ASN A 48 -0.95 12.53 15.82
CA ASN A 48 -1.09 13.97 15.63
C ASN A 48 -0.25 14.47 14.45
N ALA A 49 1.01 14.05 14.33
CA ALA A 49 1.87 14.45 13.20
C ALA A 49 1.32 13.99 11.83
N ALA A 50 0.69 12.81 11.78
CA ALA A 50 0.05 12.33 10.55
C ALA A 50 -1.25 13.08 10.24
N HIS A 51 -2.02 13.42 11.28
CA HIS A 51 -3.17 14.33 11.16
C HIS A 51 -2.73 15.72 10.65
N ASP A 52 -1.63 16.27 11.15
CA ASP A 52 -1.08 17.55 10.70
C ASP A 52 -0.59 17.47 9.25
N THR A 53 0.06 16.37 8.87
CA THR A 53 0.53 16.15 7.49
C THR A 53 -0.63 16.09 6.49
N ARG A 54 -1.74 15.42 6.81
CA ARG A 54 -2.91 15.46 5.90
C ARG A 54 -3.52 16.86 5.81
N HIS A 55 -3.49 17.66 6.87
CA HIS A 55 -3.97 19.03 6.85
C HIS A 55 -3.04 19.92 6.01
N ALA A 56 -1.73 19.73 6.11
CA ALA A 56 -0.73 20.38 5.26
C ALA A 56 -0.81 19.93 3.79
N ALA A 57 -1.12 18.66 3.53
CA ALA A 57 -1.25 18.12 2.17
C ALA A 57 -2.58 18.48 1.48
N VAL A 58 -3.61 18.84 2.26
CA VAL A 58 -4.94 19.24 1.77
C VAL A 58 -5.06 20.75 1.58
N PHE A 59 -4.14 21.56 2.11
CA PHE A 59 -4.20 23.01 1.95
C PHE A 59 -3.22 23.53 0.87
N PRO A 60 -3.70 24.27 -0.15
CA PRO A 60 -2.83 25.00 -1.04
C PRO A 60 -2.23 26.16 -0.25
N CYS A 61 -0.92 26.18 -0.07
CA CYS A 61 -0.26 27.36 0.50
C CYS A 61 -0.19 28.52 -0.52
N HIS A 62 -0.35 28.20 -1.80
CA HIS A 62 -0.51 29.03 -2.99
C HIS A 62 -0.45 28.07 -4.18
#